data_AF-A0A6P0YH17-F1
#
_entry.id   AF-A0A6P0YH17-F1
#
_cell.length_a   1.000
_cell.length_b   1.000
_cell.length_c   1.000
_cell.angle_alpha   90.00
_cell.angle_beta   90.00
_cell.angle_gamma   90.00
#
_symmetry.space_group_name_H-M   'P 1'
#
loop_
_entity.id
_entity.type
_entity.pdbx_description
1 polymer ?
#
loop_
_entity_poly.entity_id
_entity_poly.type
_entity_poly.pdbx_seq_one_letter_code
_entity_poly.pdbx_strand_id
1 'polypeptide(L)'
;FLNVKELLNNSSYADRFLGGTAVSCILMPDTYHYYHAPVSGKVVESNEDVAGEYFGINDFPGLLNDDNVGYGYSYSVFEHFRRGYLVIETANYGCVGMIPVGLNTIASVIFEEAFKNITDSTNGVEVKKGDRIGCFKYGGSLNILLFEKDRFPSLNIMQGQQIGLLMGESESEVKLTRTRLNRFLNRIAYLAK
;
A
#
# COMPACT_ATOMS: atom_id res chain seq x y z
N PHE A 1 11.30 9.19 -8.03
CA PHE A 1 10.89 8.11 -8.96
C PHE A 1 11.14 6.79 -8.26
N LEU A 2 10.34 5.76 -8.57
CA LEU A 2 10.44 4.46 -7.93
C LEU A 2 11.19 3.45 -8.83
N ASN A 3 12.18 2.73 -8.30
CA ASN A 3 12.82 1.62 -9.01
C ASN A 3 12.01 0.33 -8.86
N VAL A 4 11.26 -0.04 -9.92
CA VAL A 4 10.36 -1.20 -9.91
C VAL A 4 11.10 -2.53 -9.70
N LYS A 5 12.29 -2.69 -10.30
CA LYS A 5 13.07 -3.92 -10.17
C LYS A 5 13.51 -4.14 -8.74
N GLU A 6 13.98 -3.09 -8.08
CA GLU A 6 14.30 -3.15 -6.67
C GLU A 6 13.04 -3.43 -5.85
N LEU A 7 11.95 -2.69 -6.03
CA LEU A 7 10.70 -2.90 -5.28
C LEU A 7 10.21 -4.36 -5.31
N LEU A 8 10.33 -5.04 -6.46
CA LEU A 8 9.92 -6.43 -6.64
C LEU A 8 11.09 -7.43 -6.54
N ASN A 9 12.20 -7.04 -5.90
CA ASN A 9 13.37 -7.89 -5.62
C ASN A 9 13.90 -8.64 -6.86
N ASN A 10 14.00 -7.93 -8.00
CA ASN A 10 14.42 -8.45 -9.29
C ASN A 10 13.53 -9.59 -9.85
N SER A 11 12.26 -9.61 -9.44
CA SER A 11 11.22 -10.44 -10.05
C SER A 11 11.21 -10.32 -11.57
N SER A 12 10.95 -11.45 -12.24
CA SER A 12 10.74 -11.49 -13.69
C SER A 12 9.50 -10.69 -14.15
N TYR A 13 8.56 -10.41 -13.25
CA TYR A 13 7.38 -9.59 -13.52
C TYR A 13 7.67 -8.09 -13.48
N ALA A 14 8.83 -7.66 -12.98
CA ALA A 14 9.14 -6.23 -12.82
C ALA A 14 9.05 -5.45 -14.13
N ASP A 15 9.50 -6.04 -15.24
CA ASP A 15 9.49 -5.38 -16.55
C ASP A 15 8.06 -5.05 -17.04
N ARG A 16 7.02 -5.72 -16.53
CA ARG A 16 5.61 -5.43 -16.88
C ARG A 16 5.11 -4.09 -16.36
N PHE A 17 5.68 -3.61 -15.26
CA PHE A 17 5.23 -2.37 -14.62
C PHE A 17 6.04 -1.13 -15.05
N LEU A 18 7.08 -1.30 -15.88
CA LEU A 18 7.89 -0.18 -16.37
C LEU A 18 7.04 0.75 -17.26
N GLY A 19 7.14 2.06 -17.04
CA GLY A 19 6.28 3.06 -17.68
C GLY A 19 4.83 3.03 -17.22
N GLY A 20 4.52 2.24 -16.19
CA GLY A 20 3.21 2.08 -15.59
C GLY A 20 2.85 3.16 -14.57
N THR A 21 1.86 2.87 -13.73
CA THR A 21 1.42 3.75 -12.64
C THR A 21 1.66 3.09 -11.30
N ALA A 22 2.27 3.84 -10.38
CA ALA A 22 2.41 3.47 -8.98
C ALA A 22 1.47 4.32 -8.12
N VAL A 23 0.75 3.71 -7.19
CA VAL A 23 -0.10 4.41 -6.22
C VAL A 23 0.37 4.05 -4.81
N SER A 24 0.84 5.04 -4.07
CA SER A 24 1.24 4.85 -2.67
C SER A 24 0.07 5.22 -1.74
N CYS A 25 -0.24 4.33 -0.81
CA CYS A 25 -1.25 4.51 0.23
C CYS A 25 -0.57 4.41 1.60
N ILE A 26 -0.37 5.55 2.26
CA ILE A 26 0.22 5.60 3.61
C ILE A 26 -0.87 5.34 4.66
N LEU A 27 -0.57 4.44 5.60
CA LEU A 27 -1.46 4.05 6.70
C LEU A 27 -0.96 4.73 7.98
N MET A 28 -1.83 5.51 8.62
CA MET A 28 -1.53 6.15 9.89
C MET A 28 -1.57 5.12 11.03
N PRO A 29 -0.76 5.27 12.10
CA PRO A 29 -0.65 4.26 13.17
C PRO A 29 -1.97 3.88 13.86
N ASP A 30 -2.97 4.77 13.84
CA ASP A 30 -4.29 4.60 14.43
C ASP A 30 -5.34 4.01 13.48
N THR A 31 -4.94 3.60 12.27
CA THR A 31 -5.84 3.08 11.24
C THR A 31 -5.85 1.55 11.14
N TYR A 32 -6.69 1.01 10.25
CA TYR A 32 -6.78 -0.42 9.97
C TYR A 32 -5.54 -0.93 9.22
N HIS A 33 -4.84 -1.91 9.80
CA HIS A 33 -3.54 -2.41 9.31
C HIS A 33 -3.60 -3.80 8.65
N TYR A 34 -4.78 -4.26 8.24
CA TYR A 34 -4.85 -5.39 7.31
C TYR A 34 -4.99 -4.86 5.89
N TYR A 35 -4.40 -5.59 4.95
CA TYR A 35 -4.45 -5.28 3.54
C TYR A 35 -5.08 -6.42 2.76
N HIS A 36 -5.78 -6.05 1.71
CA HIS A 36 -6.67 -6.90 0.95
C HIS A 36 -6.34 -6.83 -0.53
N ALA A 37 -6.72 -7.88 -1.27
CA ALA A 37 -6.54 -7.96 -2.70
C ALA A 37 -7.26 -6.78 -3.39
N PRO A 38 -6.54 -5.91 -4.13
CA PRO A 38 -7.14 -4.76 -4.80
C PRO A 38 -7.98 -5.17 -6.03
N VAL A 39 -7.71 -6.36 -6.57
CA VAL A 39 -8.32 -6.93 -7.76
C VAL A 39 -8.57 -8.43 -7.56
N SER A 40 -9.50 -8.99 -8.33
CA SER A 40 -9.64 -10.45 -8.44
C SER A 40 -8.67 -10.98 -9.50
N GLY A 41 -8.09 -12.15 -9.26
CA GLY A 41 -7.15 -12.80 -10.15
C GLY A 41 -6.38 -13.91 -9.44
N LYS A 42 -5.25 -14.32 -10.03
CA LYS A 42 -4.36 -15.32 -9.44
C LYS A 42 -3.08 -14.66 -8.95
N VAL A 43 -2.72 -14.85 -7.69
CA VAL A 43 -1.39 -14.50 -7.18
C VAL A 43 -0.38 -15.45 -7.82
N VAL A 44 0.52 -14.93 -8.64
CA VAL A 44 1.48 -15.72 -9.45
C VAL A 44 2.91 -15.64 -8.93
N GLU A 45 3.18 -14.72 -8.00
CA GLU A 45 4.45 -14.61 -7.30
C GLU A 45 4.21 -13.83 -6.01
N SER A 46 4.91 -14.21 -4.94
CA SER A 46 4.91 -13.49 -3.68
C SER A 46 6.20 -13.72 -2.90
N ASN A 47 6.64 -12.69 -2.20
CA ASN A 47 7.70 -12.76 -1.21
C ASN A 47 7.33 -11.84 -0.05
N GLU A 48 7.16 -12.40 1.14
CA GLU A 48 6.77 -11.63 2.33
C GLU A 48 7.96 -10.95 3.02
N ASP A 49 9.20 -11.38 2.72
CA ASP A 49 10.41 -10.96 3.41
C ASP A 49 11.52 -10.56 2.43
N VAL A 50 11.31 -9.45 1.75
CA VAL A 50 12.39 -8.76 1.06
C VAL A 50 13.16 -7.95 2.10
N ALA A 51 14.41 -8.35 2.32
CA ALA A 51 15.30 -7.69 3.25
C ALA A 51 15.49 -6.21 2.91
N GLY A 52 15.60 -5.38 3.94
CA GLY A 52 15.78 -3.95 3.80
C GLY A 52 16.02 -3.25 5.13
N GLU A 53 16.16 -1.93 5.06
CA GLU A 53 16.30 -0.99 6.15
C GLU A 53 15.03 -0.92 7.00
N TYR A 54 15.23 -0.60 8.28
CA TYR A 54 14.15 -0.43 9.27
C TYR A 54 13.99 1.03 9.69
N PHE A 55 14.98 1.86 9.35
CA PHE A 55 15.09 3.28 9.66
C PHE A 55 15.59 3.98 8.39
N GLY A 56 15.00 5.12 8.04
CA GLY A 56 15.36 5.81 6.79
C GLY A 56 14.57 7.10 6.53
N ILE A 57 13.55 7.37 7.35
CA ILE A 57 12.81 8.64 7.31
C ILE A 57 13.31 9.50 8.47
N ASN A 58 14.23 10.42 8.17
CA ASN A 58 14.84 11.31 9.16
C ASN A 58 13.86 12.34 9.73
N ASP A 59 12.81 12.68 8.97
CA ASP A 59 11.76 13.61 9.37
C ASP A 59 10.38 12.99 9.12
N PHE A 60 10.04 12.01 9.96
CA PHE A 60 8.73 11.38 9.92
C PHE A 60 7.60 12.37 10.25
N PRO A 61 7.73 13.30 11.23
CA PRO A 61 6.73 14.35 11.44
C PRO A 61 6.52 15.25 10.22
N GLY A 62 7.57 15.63 9.51
CA GLY A 62 7.47 16.40 8.26
C GLY A 62 6.93 15.61 7.07
N LEU A 63 7.12 14.27 7.03
CA LEU A 63 6.40 13.40 6.08
C LEU A 63 4.88 13.44 6.32
N LEU A 64 4.48 13.56 7.59
CA LEU A 64 3.10 13.61 8.05
C LEU A 64 2.48 15.01 8.04
N ASN A 65 3.18 16.03 7.50
CA ASN A 65 2.79 17.44 7.68
C ASN A 65 1.34 17.72 7.28
N ASP A 66 0.67 18.53 8.10
CA ASP A 66 -0.73 18.43 8.53
C ASP A 66 -1.83 18.42 7.44
N ASP A 67 -1.51 18.55 6.16
CA ASP A 67 -2.50 18.68 5.09
C ASP A 67 -2.20 17.87 3.80
N ASN A 68 -0.99 17.31 3.63
CA ASN A 68 -0.59 16.67 2.36
C ASN A 68 0.55 15.65 2.58
N VAL A 69 0.19 14.45 3.02
CA VAL A 69 1.14 13.42 3.48
C VAL A 69 2.09 13.03 2.34
N GLY A 70 3.38 13.27 2.58
CA GLY A 70 4.49 12.94 1.70
C GLY A 70 4.66 13.84 0.47
N TYR A 71 3.94 14.96 0.37
CA TYR A 71 4.22 15.96 -0.66
C TYR A 71 5.63 16.57 -0.49
N GLY A 72 6.49 16.44 -1.51
CA GLY A 72 7.86 16.97 -1.49
C GLY A 72 8.93 16.04 -0.90
N TYR A 73 8.55 14.84 -0.42
CA TYR A 73 9.52 13.84 0.05
C TYR A 73 9.99 12.92 -1.09
N SER A 74 11.24 12.46 -1.01
CA SER A 74 11.72 11.42 -1.91
C SER A 74 11.20 10.06 -1.44
N TYR A 75 10.39 9.42 -2.27
CA TYR A 75 9.86 8.07 -2.03
C TYR A 75 10.88 6.97 -2.36
N SER A 76 12.05 7.33 -2.90
CA SER A 76 13.14 6.37 -3.17
C SER A 76 13.59 5.65 -1.89
N VAL A 77 13.41 6.27 -0.72
CA VAL A 77 13.73 5.64 0.56
C VAL A 77 12.95 4.33 0.75
N PHE A 78 11.70 4.25 0.26
CA PHE A 78 10.82 3.08 0.41
C PHE A 78 11.32 1.84 -0.33
N GLU A 79 12.19 2.01 -1.34
CA GLU A 79 12.81 0.90 -2.07
C GLU A 79 13.78 0.10 -1.19
N HIS A 80 14.37 0.75 -0.20
CA HIS A 80 15.34 0.14 0.69
C HIS A 80 14.70 -0.44 1.94
N PHE A 81 13.44 -0.11 2.28
CA PHE A 81 12.80 -0.65 3.48
C PHE A 81 12.49 -2.14 3.35
N ARG A 82 12.49 -2.83 4.50
CA ARG A 82 11.90 -4.16 4.62
C ARG A 82 10.46 -4.12 4.11
N ARG A 83 10.15 -5.03 3.19
CA ARG A 83 8.84 -5.08 2.51
C ARG A 83 8.51 -6.50 2.11
N GLY A 84 7.25 -6.71 1.77
CA GLY A 84 6.84 -7.83 0.94
C GLY A 84 6.40 -7.34 -0.43
N TYR A 85 6.21 -8.26 -1.36
CA TYR A 85 5.47 -8.01 -2.57
C TYR A 85 4.65 -9.23 -2.98
N LEU A 86 3.62 -8.98 -3.78
CA LEU A 86 2.94 -10.00 -4.56
C LEU A 86 2.54 -9.46 -5.93
N VAL A 87 2.43 -10.37 -6.89
CA VAL A 87 1.98 -10.10 -8.26
C VAL A 87 0.68 -10.85 -8.50
N ILE A 88 -0.38 -10.13 -8.86
CA ILE A 88 -1.70 -10.69 -9.18
C ILE A 88 -1.90 -10.60 -10.68
N GLU A 89 -2.00 -11.74 -11.35
CA GLU A 89 -2.42 -11.83 -12.75
C GLU A 89 -3.95 -11.76 -12.81
N THR A 90 -4.47 -10.76 -13.50
CA THR A 90 -5.92 -10.57 -13.68
C THR A 90 -6.36 -11.13 -15.03
N ALA A 91 -7.64 -11.50 -15.15
CA ALA A 91 -8.19 -12.02 -16.41
C ALA A 91 -8.12 -11.01 -17.57
N ASN A 92 -8.32 -9.72 -17.30
CA ASN A 92 -8.56 -8.70 -18.34
C ASN A 92 -7.69 -7.44 -18.24
N TYR A 93 -6.94 -7.24 -17.15
CA TYR A 93 -6.28 -5.97 -16.84
C TYR A 93 -4.75 -6.07 -16.73
N GLY A 94 -4.18 -7.21 -17.13
CA GLY A 94 -2.75 -7.49 -16.96
C GLY A 94 -2.41 -7.84 -15.52
N CYS A 95 -1.15 -7.61 -15.14
CA CYS A 95 -0.67 -7.81 -13.78
C CYS A 95 -0.91 -6.58 -12.90
N VAL A 96 -1.17 -6.82 -11.62
CA VAL A 96 -1.19 -5.81 -10.56
C VAL A 96 -0.19 -6.21 -9.49
N GLY A 97 0.79 -5.34 -9.23
CA GLY A 97 1.75 -5.52 -8.15
C GLY A 97 1.22 -4.88 -6.87
N MET A 98 1.43 -5.52 -5.74
CA MET A 98 1.13 -4.96 -4.43
C MET A 98 2.33 -5.16 -3.52
N ILE A 99 2.84 -4.05 -2.98
CA ILE A 99 4.06 -3.98 -2.18
C ILE A 99 3.71 -3.39 -0.81
N PRO A 100 3.36 -4.24 0.16
CA PRO A 100 3.26 -3.83 1.55
C PRO A 100 4.65 -3.51 2.10
N VAL A 101 4.83 -2.29 2.60
CA VAL A 101 6.09 -1.80 3.16
C VAL A 101 5.88 -1.49 4.64
N GLY A 102 6.68 -2.13 5.49
CA GLY A 102 6.73 -1.82 6.91
C GLY A 102 7.61 -0.60 7.14
N LEU A 103 7.14 0.36 7.94
CA LEU A 103 7.91 1.55 8.30
C LEU A 103 8.20 1.56 9.80
N ASN A 104 9.38 2.08 10.14
CA ASN A 104 9.81 2.44 11.49
C ASN A 104 9.79 1.30 12.53
N THR A 105 10.96 0.97 13.07
CA THR A 105 11.25 0.09 14.23
C THR A 105 10.78 -1.37 14.16
N ILE A 106 9.53 -1.64 13.77
CA ILE A 106 8.94 -2.99 13.75
C ILE A 106 8.77 -3.50 12.32
N ALA A 107 8.51 -2.60 11.35
CA ALA A 107 8.49 -2.85 9.91
C ALA A 107 7.88 -4.22 9.47
N SER A 108 6.86 -4.67 10.20
CA SER A 108 6.39 -6.05 10.06
C SER A 108 5.46 -6.18 8.87
N VAL A 109 5.75 -7.14 8.00
CA VAL A 109 4.91 -7.52 6.86
C VAL A 109 4.61 -9.00 7.04
N ILE A 110 3.33 -9.35 7.16
CA ILE A 110 2.90 -10.71 7.43
C ILE A 110 1.82 -11.10 6.42
N PHE A 111 2.11 -12.09 5.59
CA PHE A 111 1.13 -12.63 4.66
C PHE A 111 0.30 -13.72 5.34
N GLU A 112 -0.94 -13.89 4.90
CA GLU A 112 -1.70 -15.10 5.21
C GLU A 112 -0.96 -16.31 4.64
N GLU A 113 -1.07 -17.47 5.29
CA GLU A 113 -0.30 -18.67 4.94
C GLU A 113 -0.43 -19.07 3.46
N ALA A 114 -1.62 -18.89 2.87
CA ALA A 114 -1.87 -19.19 1.46
C ALA A 114 -1.02 -18.38 0.48
N PHE A 115 -0.54 -17.19 0.89
CA PHE A 115 0.23 -16.30 0.01
C PHE A 115 1.72 -16.31 0.33
N LYS A 116 2.19 -17.20 1.21
CA LYS A 116 3.62 -17.32 1.51
C LYS A 116 4.32 -18.16 0.45
N ASN A 117 5.48 -17.69 -0.01
CA ASN A 117 6.40 -18.42 -0.89
C ASN A 117 5.80 -18.88 -2.24
N ILE A 118 4.99 -18.04 -2.89
CA ILE A 118 4.54 -18.31 -4.27
C ILE A 118 5.68 -17.90 -5.20
N THR A 119 6.28 -18.86 -5.89
CA THR A 119 7.45 -18.61 -6.74
C THR A 119 7.10 -18.56 -8.22
N ASP A 120 5.95 -19.14 -8.61
CA ASP A 120 5.49 -19.10 -10.00
C ASP A 120 3.98 -19.34 -10.13
N SER A 121 3.51 -19.33 -11.37
CA SER A 121 2.08 -19.50 -11.68
C SER A 121 1.53 -20.91 -11.38
N THR A 122 2.38 -21.93 -11.19
CA THR A 122 1.96 -23.32 -10.98
C THR A 122 1.48 -23.57 -9.56
N ASN A 123 2.04 -22.86 -8.57
CA ASN A 123 1.55 -22.83 -7.18
C ASN A 123 0.75 -21.56 -6.86
N GLY A 124 0.30 -20.85 -7.89
CA GLY A 124 -0.46 -19.62 -7.73
C GLY A 124 -1.81 -19.83 -7.05
N VAL A 125 -2.25 -18.81 -6.32
CA VAL A 125 -3.47 -18.86 -5.49
C VAL A 125 -4.51 -17.86 -6.01
N GLU A 126 -5.72 -18.34 -6.25
CA GLU A 126 -6.86 -17.50 -6.66
C GLU A 126 -7.31 -16.59 -5.52
N VAL A 127 -7.57 -15.33 -5.85
CA VAL A 127 -8.08 -14.32 -4.92
C VAL A 127 -9.23 -13.55 -5.56
N LYS A 128 -10.22 -13.21 -4.75
CA LYS A 128 -11.26 -12.24 -5.09
C LYS A 128 -10.87 -10.88 -4.55
N LYS A 129 -11.29 -9.83 -5.26
CA LYS A 129 -11.19 -8.46 -4.77
C LYS A 129 -11.79 -8.36 -3.35
N GLY A 130 -10.99 -7.85 -2.41
CA GLY A 130 -11.37 -7.73 -1.02
C GLY A 130 -10.97 -8.92 -0.14
N ASP A 131 -10.43 -10.01 -0.69
CA ASP A 131 -9.87 -11.10 0.11
C ASP A 131 -8.66 -10.59 0.90
N ARG A 132 -8.54 -11.03 2.15
CA ARG A 132 -7.46 -10.60 3.04
C ARG A 132 -6.16 -11.25 2.61
N ILE A 133 -5.13 -10.45 2.35
CA ILE A 133 -3.80 -10.91 1.92
C ILE A 133 -2.84 -10.99 3.10
N GLY A 134 -2.96 -10.07 4.05
CA GLY A 134 -2.08 -10.04 5.21
C GLY A 134 -2.30 -8.84 6.10
N CYS A 135 -1.35 -8.59 6.98
CA CYS A 135 -1.36 -7.43 7.87
C CYS A 135 0.03 -6.89 8.16
N PHE A 136 0.04 -5.68 8.71
CA PHE A 136 1.15 -5.12 9.45
C PHE A 136 0.83 -5.26 10.93
N LYS A 137 1.83 -5.63 11.74
CA LYS A 137 1.83 -5.35 13.18
C LYS A 137 2.43 -3.96 13.41
N TYR A 138 2.10 -3.40 14.58
CA TYR A 138 2.55 -2.14 15.17
C TYR A 138 3.66 -1.39 14.41
N GLY A 139 3.46 -0.11 14.13
CA GLY A 139 4.43 0.73 13.41
C GLY A 139 3.75 1.59 12.35
N GLY A 140 4.53 2.35 11.59
CA GLY A 140 4.02 2.97 10.38
C GLY A 140 3.96 1.93 9.26
N SER A 141 3.08 2.11 8.27
CA SER A 141 3.07 1.24 7.11
C SER A 141 2.52 1.93 5.89
N LEU A 142 2.80 1.38 4.71
CA LEU A 142 2.17 1.80 3.48
C LEU A 142 2.00 0.61 2.52
N ASN A 143 1.11 0.76 1.56
CA ASN A 143 1.02 -0.13 0.41
C ASN A 143 1.31 0.64 -0.87
N ILE A 144 2.20 0.11 -1.71
CA ILE A 144 2.39 0.58 -3.08
C ILE A 144 1.66 -0.39 -4.00
N LEU A 145 0.78 0.13 -4.83
CA LEU A 145 0.16 -0.63 -5.93
C LEU A 145 0.86 -0.27 -7.24
N LEU A 146 1.21 -1.27 -8.03
CA LEU A 146 1.76 -1.10 -9.37
C LEU A 146 0.76 -1.60 -10.42
N PHE A 147 0.57 -0.80 -11.45
CA PHE A 147 -0.28 -1.11 -12.59
C PHE A 147 0.55 -1.03 -13.87
N GLU A 148 0.35 -1.98 -14.78
CA GLU A 148 0.97 -1.94 -16.11
C GLU A 148 0.62 -0.64 -16.85
N LYS A 149 1.45 -0.28 -17.83
CA LYS A 149 1.25 0.90 -18.68
C LYS A 149 -0.15 0.93 -19.29
N ASP A 150 -0.78 2.11 -19.26
CA ASP A 150 -2.11 2.39 -19.80
C ASP A 150 -3.27 1.58 -19.16
N ARG A 151 -3.05 0.89 -18.03
CA ARG A 151 -4.09 0.11 -17.32
C ARG A 151 -4.77 0.85 -16.17
N PHE A 152 -4.22 1.98 -15.72
CA PHE A 152 -4.77 2.78 -14.62
C PHE A 152 -4.99 4.25 -15.05
N PRO A 153 -6.01 4.53 -15.89
CA PRO A 153 -6.17 5.83 -16.52
C PRO A 153 -6.69 6.92 -15.57
N SER A 154 -7.39 6.53 -14.50
CA SER A 154 -7.93 7.48 -13.52
C SER A 154 -8.21 6.80 -12.18
N LEU A 155 -8.10 7.59 -11.10
CA LEU A 155 -8.41 7.18 -9.74
C LEU A 155 -9.78 7.72 -9.35
N ASN A 156 -10.80 6.86 -9.31
CA ASN A 156 -12.12 7.20 -8.78
C ASN A 156 -12.25 6.68 -7.35
N ILE A 157 -12.40 7.59 -6.38
CA ILE A 157 -12.51 7.25 -4.96
C ILE A 157 -13.93 7.55 -4.49
N MET A 158 -14.60 6.56 -3.92
CA MET A 158 -15.80 6.81 -3.12
C MET A 158 -15.36 7.51 -1.83
N GLN A 159 -15.77 8.76 -1.64
CA GLN A 159 -15.44 9.53 -0.45
C GLN A 159 -16.24 8.99 0.75
N GLY A 160 -15.71 7.99 1.45
CA GLY A 160 -16.22 7.54 2.75
C GLY A 160 -15.82 8.52 3.84
N GLN A 161 -16.79 8.97 4.66
CA GLN A 161 -16.58 9.95 5.72
C GLN A 161 -16.40 9.29 7.08
N GLN A 162 -15.62 9.92 7.96
CA GLN A 162 -15.77 9.71 9.39
C GLN A 162 -17.19 10.15 9.80
N ILE A 163 -17.99 9.23 10.34
CA ILE A 163 -19.38 9.50 10.72
C ILE A 163 -19.46 10.33 12.01
N GLY A 164 -18.49 10.15 12.92
CA GLY A 164 -18.39 10.89 14.18
C GLY A 164 -17.17 10.51 15.02
N LEU A 165 -17.05 11.12 16.19
CA LEU A 165 -16.09 10.79 17.25
C LEU A 165 -16.87 10.20 18.44
N LEU A 166 -16.34 9.17 19.09
CA LEU A 166 -16.88 8.68 20.35
C LEU A 166 -16.36 9.57 21.49
N MET A 167 -17.26 10.11 22.29
CA MET A 167 -16.93 10.97 23.44
C MET A 167 -17.23 10.24 24.76
N GLY A 168 -16.50 10.59 25.82
CA GLY A 168 -16.75 10.06 27.17
C GLY A 168 -18.07 10.56 27.77
N GLU A 169 -18.50 9.95 28.88
CA GLU A 169 -19.84 10.13 29.47
C GLU A 169 -20.25 11.59 29.81
N SER A 170 -19.28 12.51 29.94
CA SER A 170 -19.54 13.92 30.28
C SER A 170 -19.83 14.84 29.09
N GLU A 171 -19.78 14.36 27.84
CA GLU A 171 -19.93 15.19 26.64
C GLU A 171 -20.95 14.62 25.65
N SER A 172 -22.19 14.44 26.11
CA SER A 172 -23.28 13.73 25.43
C SER A 172 -24.15 14.57 24.50
N GLU A 173 -23.67 15.71 23.99
CA GLU A 173 -24.41 16.47 22.97
C GLU A 173 -23.90 16.19 21.55
N VAL A 174 -24.77 15.61 20.73
CA VAL A 174 -24.54 15.45 19.28
C VAL A 174 -24.55 16.84 18.63
N LYS A 175 -23.37 17.41 18.39
CA LYS A 175 -23.23 18.66 17.62
C LYS A 175 -23.01 18.32 16.16
N LEU A 176 -23.93 18.75 15.30
CA LEU A 176 -23.74 18.82 13.85
C LEU A 176 -22.71 19.91 13.54
N THR A 177 -21.43 19.62 13.73
CA THR A 177 -20.36 20.48 13.23
C THR A 177 -20.20 20.25 11.74
N ARG A 178 -20.32 21.32 10.93
CA ARG A 178 -19.87 21.30 9.54
C ARG A 178 -18.40 20.88 9.54
N THR A 179 -18.13 19.64 9.14
CA THR A 179 -16.77 19.14 8.91
C THR A 179 -16.12 20.10 7.93
N ARG A 180 -15.14 20.89 8.40
CA ARG A 180 -14.24 21.62 7.49
C ARG A 180 -13.68 20.57 6.53
N LEU A 181 -13.74 20.87 5.23
CA LEU A 181 -13.33 20.03 4.11
C LEU A 181 -12.38 18.90 4.54
N ASN A 182 -12.84 17.66 4.41
CA ASN A 182 -12.03 16.44 4.54
C ASN A 182 -10.68 16.63 3.84
N ARG A 183 -9.62 16.85 4.64
CA ARG A 183 -8.23 16.81 4.20
C ARG A 183 -7.77 15.36 4.30
N PHE A 184 -7.99 14.59 3.24
CA PHE A 184 -7.46 13.23 3.09
C PHE A 184 -6.55 13.20 1.85
N LEU A 185 -5.37 13.80 1.98
CA LEU A 185 -4.28 13.64 1.02
C LEU A 185 -3.27 12.64 1.58
N ASN A 186 -3.68 11.38 1.72
CA ASN A 186 -2.77 10.27 2.11
C ASN A 186 -2.30 9.44 0.91
N ARG A 187 -2.55 9.91 -0.32
CA ARG A 187 -2.40 9.11 -1.52
C ARG A 187 -1.84 9.96 -2.65
N ILE A 188 -0.64 9.62 -3.09
CA ILE A 188 0.02 10.25 -4.23
C ILE A 188 0.24 9.18 -5.30
N ALA A 189 -0.18 9.50 -6.53
CA ALA A 189 0.06 8.68 -7.71
C ALA A 189 1.34 9.14 -8.40
N TYR A 190 2.15 8.18 -8.84
CA TYR A 190 3.45 8.38 -9.48
C TYR A 190 3.54 7.59 -10.78
N LEU A 191 4.36 8.05 -11.71
CA LEU A 191 4.76 7.24 -12.87
C LEU A 191 5.82 6.23 -12.43
N ALA A 192 5.56 4.95 -12.68
CA ALA A 192 6.54 3.89 -12.52
C ALA A 192 7.52 3.95 -13.70
N LYS A 193 8.83 3.92 -13.44
CA LYS A 193 9.86 3.86 -14.48
C LYS A 193 10.55 2.52 -14.45
#